data_AF-A0A1M5SLM1-F1
#
_entry.id   AF-A0A1M5SLM1-F1
#
_cell.length_a   1.000
_cell.length_b   1.000
_cell.length_c   1.000
_cell.angle_alpha   90.00
_cell.angle_beta   90.00
_cell.angle_gamma   90.00
#
_symmetry.space_group_name_H-M   'P 1'
#
loop_
_entity.id
_entity.type
_entity.pdbx_description
1 polymer ?
#
loop_
_entity_poly.entity_id
_entity_poly.type
_entity_poly.pdbx_seq_one_letter_code
_entity_poly.pdbx_strand_id
1 'polypeptide(L)' 'MLSNEKSKFTDKEIIEKGSKALIRELGYSGFLRFIRQIDEYGNEDYLEIEKEIFEDMSLDHIYDSATKYWENKKA' A
#
# COMPACT_ATOMS: atom_id res chain seq x y z
N MET A 1 8.99 13.57 -21.81
CA MET A 1 9.09 12.18 -21.33
C MET A 1 10.42 11.63 -21.80
N LEU A 2 11.25 11.14 -20.88
CA LEU A 2 12.60 10.66 -21.19
C LEU A 2 12.48 9.34 -21.98
N SER A 3 12.49 9.43 -23.30
CA SER A 3 12.53 8.26 -24.19
C SER A 3 13.93 7.63 -24.10
N ASN A 4 14.09 6.66 -23.21
CA ASN A 4 15.29 5.85 -23.15
C ASN A 4 15.17 4.75 -24.23
N GLU A 5 15.94 4.87 -25.31
CA GLU A 5 15.93 3.93 -26.45
C GLU A 5 16.31 2.47 -26.08
N LYS A 6 16.64 2.20 -24.81
CA LYS A 6 16.84 0.86 -24.25
C LYS A 6 15.61 0.26 -23.54
N SER A 7 14.53 1.01 -23.38
CA SER A 7 13.34 0.51 -22.69
C SER A 7 12.45 -0.28 -23.65
N LYS A 8 12.32 -1.59 -23.43
CA LYS A 8 11.40 -2.46 -24.18
C LYS A 8 9.92 -2.10 -24.01
N PHE A 9 9.59 -1.27 -23.03
CA PHE A 9 8.23 -0.90 -22.69
C PHE A 9 8.10 0.60 -22.48
N THR A 10 7.01 1.15 -22.97
CA THR A 10 6.55 2.51 -22.65
C THR A 10 6.11 2.59 -21.19
N ASP A 11 6.10 3.80 -20.61
CA ASP A 11 5.61 4.02 -19.24
C ASP A 11 4.19 3.45 -19.03
N LYS A 12 3.34 3.60 -20.05
CA LYS A 12 1.99 3.02 -20.06
C LYS A 12 2.03 1.49 -19.94
N GLU A 13 2.88 0.83 -20.72
CA GLU A 13 3.01 -0.63 -20.67
C GLU A 13 3.59 -1.11 -19.34
N ILE A 14 4.50 -0.35 -18.74
CA ILE A 14 5.03 -0.64 -17.40
C ILE A 14 3.90 -0.56 -16.37
N ILE A 15 3.12 0.51 -16.37
CA ILE A 15 1.98 0.71 -15.46
C ILE A 15 0.94 -0.40 -15.65
N GLU A 16 0.57 -0.74 -16.88
CA GLU A 16 -0.40 -1.79 -17.17
C GLU A 16 0.08 -3.17 -16.71
N LYS A 17 1.34 -3.53 -17.01
CA LYS A 17 1.91 -4.82 -16.60
C LYS A 17 2.06 -4.92 -15.07
N GLY A 18 2.55 -3.85 -14.44
CA GLY A 18 2.68 -3.77 -12.98
C GLY A 18 1.34 -3.88 -12.28
N SER A 19 0.34 -3.10 -12.72
CA SER A 19 -1.02 -3.14 -12.14
C SER A 19 -1.64 -4.53 -12.25
N LYS A 20 -1.51 -5.21 -13.40
CA LYS A 20 -2.01 -6.58 -13.57
C LYS A 20 -1.33 -7.58 -12.65
N ALA A 21 -0.01 -7.48 -12.48
CA ALA A 21 0.72 -8.36 -11.57
C ALA A 21 0.29 -8.14 -10.11
N LEU A 22 0.16 -6.90 -9.69
CA LEU A 22 -0.26 -6.54 -8.33
C LEU A 22 -1.70 -6.96 -8.04
N ILE A 23 -2.63 -6.73 -8.97
CA ILE A 23 -4.03 -7.17 -8.82
C ILE A 23 -4.10 -8.70 -8.71
N ARG A 24 -3.27 -9.43 -9.45
CA ARG A 24 -3.25 -10.90 -9.40
C ARG A 24 -2.82 -11.43 -8.04
N GLU A 25 -1.79 -10.84 -7.43
CA GLU A 25 -1.26 -11.34 -6.15
C GLU A 25 -2.00 -10.80 -4.92
N LEU A 26 -2.49 -9.56 -4.99
CA LEU A 26 -3.06 -8.86 -3.83
C LEU A 26 -4.60 -8.77 -3.87
N GLY A 27 -5.21 -9.08 -5.02
CA GLY A 27 -6.59 -8.72 -5.31
C GLY A 27 -6.77 -7.21 -5.52
N TYR A 28 -7.95 -6.80 -5.99
CA TYR A 28 -8.25 -5.39 -6.26
C TYR A 28 -8.13 -4.48 -5.03
N SER A 29 -8.59 -4.95 -3.87
CA SER A 29 -8.54 -4.17 -2.62
C SER A 29 -7.11 -4.01 -2.09
N GLY A 30 -6.28 -5.05 -2.19
CA GLY A 30 -4.86 -4.99 -1.84
C GLY A 30 -4.06 -4.11 -2.78
N PHE A 31 -4.32 -4.21 -4.09
CA PHE A 31 -3.73 -3.33 -5.10
C PHE A 31 -4.02 -1.85 -4.83
N LEU A 32 -5.29 -1.49 -4.58
CA LEU A 32 -5.66 -0.08 -4.30
C LEU A 32 -4.98 0.46 -3.04
N ARG A 33 -4.89 -0.34 -1.97
CA ARG A 33 -4.18 0.05 -0.74
C ARG A 33 -2.68 0.23 -0.99
N PHE A 34 -2.07 -0.68 -1.76
CA PHE A 34 -0.65 -0.63 -2.10
C PHE A 34 -0.31 0.60 -2.93
N ILE A 35 -1.08 0.90 -3.98
CA ILE A 35 -0.84 2.10 -4.79
C ILE A 35 -1.08 3.35 -3.96
N ARG A 36 -2.10 3.41 -3.11
CA ARG A 36 -2.30 4.55 -2.21
C ARG A 36 -1.12 4.74 -1.25
N GLN A 37 -0.56 3.65 -0.74
CA GLN A 37 0.65 3.66 0.07
C GLN A 37 1.92 4.04 -0.73
N ILE A 38 1.93 3.96 -2.05
CA ILE A 38 3.09 4.41 -2.84
C ILE A 38 2.90 5.84 -3.32
N ASP A 39 1.68 6.23 -3.66
CA ASP A 39 1.32 7.58 -4.10
C ASP A 39 1.31 8.59 -2.94
N GLU A 40 0.79 8.23 -1.76
CA GLU A 40 0.82 9.09 -0.55
C GLU A 40 2.25 9.19 0.02
N TYR A 41 3.03 8.10 -0.01
CA TYR A 41 4.38 8.02 0.56
C TYR A 41 5.50 8.30 -0.47
N GLY A 42 5.14 8.86 -1.62
CA GLY A 42 6.14 9.41 -2.55
C GLY A 42 6.99 10.52 -1.92
N ASN A 43 6.57 11.09 -0.78
CA ASN A 43 7.33 12.05 0.04
C ASN A 43 7.24 11.85 1.56
N GLU A 44 6.35 11.02 2.08
CA GLU A 44 6.21 10.77 3.52
C GLU A 44 6.67 9.33 3.82
N ASP A 45 7.20 9.05 5.02
CA ASP A 45 7.69 7.71 5.38
C ASP A 45 6.62 6.97 6.20
N TYR A 46 6.11 5.85 5.67
CA TYR A 46 5.08 5.03 6.32
C TYR A 46 5.49 4.58 7.71
N LEU A 47 6.77 4.30 7.91
CA LEU A 47 7.28 3.88 9.20
C LEU A 47 7.37 5.04 10.19
N GLU A 48 7.56 6.27 9.71
CA GLU A 48 7.52 7.48 10.56
C GLU A 48 6.07 7.78 10.96
N ILE A 49 5.11 7.74 10.03
CA ILE A 49 3.69 7.96 10.34
C ILE A 49 3.16 6.85 11.26
N GLU A 50 3.54 5.60 11.02
CA GLU A 50 3.21 4.47 11.90
C GLU A 50 3.79 4.70 13.30
N LYS A 51 5.06 5.11 13.41
CA LYS A 51 5.67 5.46 14.69
C LYS A 51 4.93 6.59 15.39
N GLU A 52 4.56 7.67 14.71
CA GLU A 52 3.85 8.81 15.31
C GLU A 52 2.46 8.40 15.82
N ILE A 53 1.71 7.61 15.03
CA ILE A 53 0.35 7.19 15.40
C ILE A 53 0.37 6.17 16.54
N PHE A 54 1.40 5.33 16.62
CA PHE A 54 1.49 4.22 17.55
C PHE A 54 2.57 4.38 18.64
N GLU A 55 3.16 5.56 18.80
CA GLU A 55 4.32 5.82 19.68
C GLU A 55 4.12 5.30 21.11
N ASP A 56 2.91 5.52 21.65
CA ASP A 56 2.54 5.14 23.02
C ASP A 56 1.75 3.80 23.10
N MET A 57 1.63 3.07 21.98
CA MET A 57 0.88 1.82 21.93
C MET A 57 1.80 0.60 21.84
N SER A 58 1.59 -0.35 22.75
CA SER A 58 2.18 -1.68 22.61
C SER A 58 1.60 -2.42 21.41
N LEU A 59 2.40 -3.28 20.79
CA LEU A 59 1.98 -4.12 19.66
C LEU A 59 0.72 -4.96 19.99
N ASP A 60 0.64 -5.48 21.22
CA ASP A 60 -0.51 -6.25 21.71
C ASP A 60 -1.78 -5.38 21.72
N HIS A 61 -1.67 -4.13 22.16
CA HIS A 61 -2.80 -3.19 22.19
C HIS A 61 -3.29 -2.82 20.77
N ILE A 62 -2.38 -2.67 19.81
CA ILE A 62 -2.71 -2.43 18.41
C ILE A 62 -3.48 -3.63 17.84
N TYR A 63 -2.98 -4.84 18.11
CA TYR A 63 -3.58 -6.08 17.64
C TYR A 63 -4.99 -6.30 18.22
N ASP A 64 -5.16 -6.11 19.53
CA ASP A 64 -6.45 -6.25 20.21
C ASP A 64 -7.48 -5.22 19.69
N SER A 65 -7.04 -3.99 19.46
CA SER A 65 -7.89 -2.91 18.95
C SER A 65 -8.35 -3.18 17.51
N ALA A 66 -7.44 -3.64 16.65
CA ALA A 66 -7.77 -4.04 15.29
C ALA A 66 -8.76 -5.22 15.26
N THR A 67 -8.52 -6.23 16.10
CA THR A 67 -9.39 -7.41 16.21
C THR A 67 -10.81 -7.03 16.60
N LYS A 68 -10.97 -6.22 17.66
CA LYS A 68 -12.28 -5.70 18.10
C LYS A 68 -13.00 -4.90 17.01
N TYR A 69 -12.28 -4.04 16.28
CA TYR A 69 -12.87 -3.27 15.18
C TYR A 69 -13.47 -4.18 14.10
N TRP A 70 -12.74 -5.22 13.70
CA TRP A 70 -13.17 -6.13 12.64
C TRP A 70 -14.28 -7.09 13.08
N GLU A 71 -14.29 -7.50 14.35
CA GLU A 71 -15.38 -8.29 14.94
C GLU A 71 -16.67 -7.47 15.02
N ASN A 72 -16.60 -6.24 15.52
CA ASN A 72 -17.76 -5.34 15.60
C ASN A 72 -18.32 -4.94 14.23
N LYS A 73 -17.48 -4.92 13.19
CA LYS A 73 -17.90 -4.64 11.81
C LYS A 73 -18.58 -5.84 11.14
N LYS A 74 -18.41 -7.05 11.67
CA LYS A 74 -19.04 -8.28 11.18
C LYS A 74 -20.38 -8.59 11.88
N ALA A 75 -20.70 -7.89 12.97
CA ALA A 75 -21.99 -7.94 13.67
C ALA A 75 -23.00 -6.98 13.03
#